data_AF-A0A7Y3J6L3-F1
#
_entry.id   AF-A0A7Y3J6L3-F1
#
_cell.length_a   1.000
_cell.length_b   1.000
_cell.length_c   1.000
_cell.angle_alpha   90.00
_cell.angle_beta   90.00
_cell.angle_gamma   90.00
#
_symmetry.space_group_name_H-M   'P 1'
#
loop_
_entity.id
_entity.type
_entity.pdbx_description
1 polymer ?
#
loop_
_entity_poly.entity_id
_entity_poly.type
_entity_poly.pdbx_seq_one_letter_code
_entity_poly.pdbx_strand_id
1 'polypeptide(L)'
;MAPNSELKDVLRHQEAEERESALRALLMRPLLPAGDPALELVRRHAAYLRDWFGRETGWALQVERQCARLYKRAATTDDSTRGLPDFDRDRYVLLCLACAVLERAESQITLRALGERLLEAAADPELTACGFVFTLEGARERRSLVGVCRLLLELGVLMRVAGDEEGYVNQSGDVLYDVHRRVLARLPAGTRGASLIAMTHGDFDFNGRLAALLDEYVPDSPEGRRMALRHRLARRLLDDPVVYHDDLTPEEREYLVSQRGPLAHRLAQATGLTAELRAEGL
;
A
#
# COMPACT_ATOMS: atom_id res chain seq x y z
N MET A 1 -3.74 -29.59 -40.54
CA MET A 1 -2.64 -28.76 -39.99
C MET A 1 -3.13 -27.48 -39.27
N ALA A 2 -4.37 -27.42 -38.76
CA ALA A 2 -4.95 -26.26 -38.05
C ALA A 2 -5.06 -26.32 -36.50
N PRO A 3 -5.04 -27.48 -35.79
CA PRO A 3 -5.39 -27.51 -34.36
C PRO A 3 -4.32 -26.93 -33.43
N ASN A 4 -3.07 -26.80 -33.90
CA ASN A 4 -1.96 -26.27 -33.10
C ASN A 4 -1.90 -24.72 -33.10
N SER A 5 -2.61 -24.05 -34.02
CA SER A 5 -2.71 -22.58 -34.00
C SER A 5 -3.77 -22.14 -33.00
N GLU A 6 -4.96 -22.75 -33.06
CA GLU A 6 -6.08 -22.43 -32.15
C GLU A 6 -5.72 -22.67 -30.69
N LEU A 7 -5.03 -23.77 -30.36
CA LEU A 7 -4.58 -24.04 -28.99
C LEU A 7 -3.58 -22.99 -28.49
N LYS A 8 -2.67 -22.52 -29.34
CA LYS A 8 -1.71 -21.47 -28.99
C LYS A 8 -2.37 -20.11 -28.79
N ASP A 9 -3.47 -19.86 -29.48
CA ASP A 9 -4.23 -18.61 -29.34
C ASP A 9 -5.07 -18.62 -28.06
N VAL A 10 -5.70 -19.75 -27.73
CA VAL A 10 -6.40 -19.95 -26.46
C VAL A 10 -5.46 -19.81 -25.26
N LEU A 11 -4.29 -20.45 -25.30
CA LEU A 11 -3.30 -20.35 -24.22
C LEU A 11 -2.78 -18.92 -24.03
N ARG A 12 -2.58 -18.17 -25.13
CA ARG A 12 -2.17 -16.76 -25.08
C ARG A 12 -3.25 -15.87 -24.50
N HIS A 13 -4.51 -16.12 -24.83
CA HIS A 13 -5.63 -15.37 -24.28
C HIS A 13 -5.78 -15.61 -22.78
N GLN A 14 -5.76 -16.89 -22.36
CA GLN A 14 -5.80 -17.25 -20.94
C GLN A 14 -4.63 -16.62 -20.17
N GLU A 15 -3.42 -16.65 -20.71
CA GLU A 15 -2.26 -16.02 -20.06
C GLU A 15 -2.44 -14.50 -19.90
N ALA A 16 -3.04 -13.83 -20.89
CA ALA A 16 -3.34 -12.40 -20.80
C ALA A 16 -4.40 -12.10 -19.72
N GLU A 17 -5.48 -12.87 -19.65
CA GLU A 17 -6.52 -12.73 -18.62
C GLU A 17 -5.97 -12.96 -17.20
N GLU A 18 -5.09 -13.95 -17.05
CA GLU A 18 -4.43 -14.24 -15.78
C GLU A 18 -3.51 -13.08 -15.35
N ARG A 19 -2.74 -12.51 -16.29
CA ARG A 19 -1.89 -11.34 -16.04
C ARG A 19 -2.71 -10.10 -15.67
N GLU A 20 -3.78 -9.84 -16.40
CA GLU A 20 -4.71 -8.73 -16.12
C GLU A 20 -5.29 -8.86 -14.70
N SER A 21 -5.80 -10.04 -14.36
CA SER A 21 -6.38 -10.31 -13.04
C SER A 21 -5.37 -10.13 -11.91
N ALA A 22 -4.14 -10.64 -12.09
CA ALA A 22 -3.07 -10.49 -11.10
C ALA A 22 -2.63 -9.03 -10.95
N LEU A 23 -2.54 -8.29 -12.05
CA LEU A 23 -2.18 -6.87 -12.06
C LEU A 23 -3.24 -6.04 -11.33
N ARG A 24 -4.52 -6.23 -11.65
CA ARG A 24 -5.65 -5.58 -10.96
C ARG A 24 -5.67 -5.88 -9.47
N ALA A 25 -5.45 -7.14 -9.09
CA ALA A 25 -5.38 -7.54 -7.68
C ALA A 25 -4.30 -6.76 -6.92
N LEU A 26 -3.10 -6.60 -7.50
CA LEU A 26 -2.01 -5.84 -6.89
C LEU A 26 -2.26 -4.32 -6.85
N LEU A 27 -2.95 -3.76 -7.86
CA LEU A 27 -3.32 -2.35 -7.86
C LEU A 27 -4.31 -2.02 -6.73
N MET A 28 -5.29 -2.89 -6.52
CA MET A 28 -6.34 -2.74 -5.50
C MET A 28 -5.87 -3.12 -4.10
N ARG A 29 -5.11 -4.21 -3.98
CA ARG A 29 -4.56 -4.73 -2.73
C ARG A 29 -3.04 -4.86 -2.89
N PRO A 30 -2.30 -3.78 -2.58
CA PRO A 30 -0.86 -3.73 -2.84
C PRO A 30 -0.04 -4.57 -1.84
N LEU A 31 -0.69 -5.25 -0.91
CA LEU A 31 -0.15 -6.33 -0.09
C LEU A 31 -1.13 -7.51 -0.12
N LEU A 32 -0.70 -8.64 -0.66
CA LEU A 32 -1.45 -9.89 -0.71
C LEU A 32 -0.82 -10.88 0.27
N PRO A 33 -1.44 -11.17 1.42
CA PRO A 33 -0.90 -12.12 2.39
C PRO A 33 -1.08 -13.58 1.95
N ALA A 34 -0.47 -14.50 2.69
CA ALA A 34 -0.67 -15.93 2.50
C ALA A 34 -2.16 -16.28 2.66
N GLY A 35 -2.69 -17.05 1.71
CA GLY A 35 -4.10 -17.41 1.66
C GLY A 35 -4.96 -16.47 0.80
N ASP A 36 -4.44 -15.31 0.36
CA ASP A 36 -5.14 -14.50 -0.64
C ASP A 36 -5.24 -15.29 -1.97
N PRO A 37 -6.45 -15.41 -2.56
CA PRO A 37 -6.65 -16.20 -3.78
C PRO A 37 -5.86 -15.68 -4.99
N ALA A 38 -5.52 -14.40 -5.03
CA ALA A 38 -4.75 -13.81 -6.14
C ALA A 38 -3.23 -14.06 -6.01
N LEU A 39 -2.73 -14.47 -4.84
CA LEU A 39 -1.30 -14.61 -4.59
C LEU A 39 -0.65 -15.67 -5.49
N GLU A 40 -1.33 -16.78 -5.74
CA GLU A 40 -0.82 -17.85 -6.60
C GLU A 40 -0.69 -17.38 -8.06
N LEU A 41 -1.66 -16.61 -8.52
CA LEU A 41 -1.64 -16.01 -9.86
C LEU A 41 -0.50 -14.99 -10.00
N VAL A 42 -0.31 -14.14 -8.98
CA VAL A 42 0.81 -13.19 -8.92
C VAL A 42 2.16 -13.91 -8.93
N ARG A 43 2.29 -15.04 -8.24
CA ARG A 43 3.52 -15.86 -8.28
C ARG A 43 3.81 -16.40 -9.65
N ARG A 44 2.80 -16.99 -10.29
CA ARG A 44 2.91 -17.55 -11.64
C ARG A 44 3.41 -16.50 -12.64
N HIS A 45 2.91 -15.27 -12.53
CA HIS A 45 3.23 -14.17 -13.45
C HIS A 45 4.24 -13.16 -12.90
N ALA A 46 5.00 -13.51 -11.86
CA ALA A 46 5.83 -12.56 -11.12
C ALA A 46 6.89 -11.86 -11.97
N ALA A 47 7.47 -12.55 -12.95
CA ALA A 47 8.48 -11.97 -13.84
C ALA A 47 7.86 -10.85 -14.71
N TYR A 48 6.73 -11.14 -15.35
CA TYR A 48 5.99 -10.18 -16.16
C TYR A 48 5.52 -8.98 -15.32
N LEU A 49 4.94 -9.24 -14.15
CA LEU A 49 4.40 -8.18 -13.29
C LEU A 49 5.52 -7.25 -12.77
N ARG A 50 6.67 -7.79 -12.36
CA ARG A 50 7.83 -6.98 -11.94
C ARG A 50 8.33 -6.07 -13.05
N ASP A 51 8.49 -6.62 -14.25
CA ASP A 51 8.93 -5.85 -15.42
C ASP A 51 7.90 -4.76 -15.77
N TRP A 52 6.62 -5.10 -15.78
CA TRP A 52 5.56 -4.15 -16.11
C TRP A 52 5.47 -3.00 -15.10
N PHE A 53 5.40 -3.29 -13.79
CA PHE A 53 5.34 -2.24 -12.76
C PHE A 53 6.61 -1.40 -12.73
N GLY A 54 7.79 -2.04 -12.81
CA GLY A 54 9.06 -1.31 -12.83
C GLY A 54 9.18 -0.41 -14.06
N ARG A 55 8.76 -0.88 -15.24
CA ARG A 55 8.81 -0.11 -16.47
C ARG A 55 7.76 0.99 -16.49
N GLU A 56 6.48 0.72 -16.24
CA GLU A 56 5.40 1.69 -16.45
C GLU A 56 5.25 2.68 -15.30
N THR A 57 5.43 2.25 -14.04
CA THR A 57 5.19 3.10 -12.87
C THR A 57 6.43 3.33 -12.02
N GLY A 58 7.47 2.51 -12.20
CA GLY A 58 8.63 2.49 -11.31
C GLY A 58 8.35 1.83 -9.96
N TRP A 59 7.17 1.27 -9.73
CA TRP A 59 6.87 0.58 -8.47
C TRP A 59 7.62 -0.75 -8.39
N ALA A 60 8.18 -1.03 -7.21
CA ALA A 60 8.82 -2.30 -6.93
C ALA A 60 7.78 -3.35 -6.53
N LEU A 61 7.87 -4.54 -7.11
CA LEU A 61 7.06 -5.70 -6.72
C LEU A 61 7.95 -6.78 -6.10
N GLN A 62 7.70 -7.08 -4.82
CA GLN A 62 8.31 -8.20 -4.12
C GLN A 62 7.30 -9.35 -4.03
N VAL A 63 7.72 -10.56 -4.39
CA VAL A 63 6.87 -11.75 -4.36
C VAL A 63 7.63 -12.83 -3.61
N GLU A 64 7.05 -13.28 -2.49
CA GLU A 64 7.62 -14.25 -1.58
C GLU A 64 6.64 -15.40 -1.31
N ARG A 65 7.09 -16.37 -0.50
CA ARG A 65 6.27 -17.50 -0.07
C ARG A 65 5.13 -17.12 0.88
N GLN A 66 5.23 -16.01 1.61
CA GLN A 66 4.22 -15.62 2.60
C GLN A 66 3.42 -14.38 2.20
N CYS A 67 3.86 -13.61 1.20
CA CYS A 67 3.09 -12.50 0.68
C CYS A 67 3.59 -12.05 -0.70
N ALA A 68 2.82 -11.19 -1.37
CA ALA A 68 3.31 -10.32 -2.44
C ALA A 68 3.03 -8.86 -2.07
N ARG A 69 4.02 -7.98 -2.26
CA ARG A 69 3.95 -6.56 -1.91
C ARG A 69 4.33 -5.71 -3.13
N LEU A 70 3.37 -4.93 -3.63
CA LEU A 70 3.59 -3.85 -4.57
C LEU A 70 3.82 -2.53 -3.81
N TYR A 71 5.02 -1.98 -3.88
CA TYR A 71 5.37 -0.73 -3.23
C TYR A 71 4.87 0.47 -4.05
N LYS A 72 3.57 0.73 -3.94
CA LYS A 72 2.92 1.92 -4.52
C LYS A 72 3.46 3.17 -3.82
N ARG A 73 3.80 4.14 -4.65
CA ARG A 73 4.17 5.50 -4.27
C ARG A 73 3.14 6.42 -4.89
N ALA A 74 2.47 7.20 -4.05
CA ALA A 74 1.45 8.12 -4.50
C ALA A 74 2.07 9.20 -5.40
N ALA A 75 1.38 9.57 -6.46
CA ALA A 75 1.83 10.65 -7.35
C ALA A 75 1.56 12.03 -6.73
N THR A 76 0.51 12.14 -5.91
CA THR A 76 0.16 13.31 -5.12
C THR A 76 -0.24 12.87 -3.70
N THR A 77 -0.28 13.81 -2.76
CA THR A 77 -0.57 13.54 -1.33
C THR A 77 -1.65 14.45 -0.76
N ASP A 78 -2.33 15.18 -1.62
CA ASP A 78 -3.36 16.17 -1.30
C ASP A 78 -4.77 15.58 -1.22
N ASP A 79 -4.95 14.35 -1.70
CA ASP A 79 -6.23 13.64 -1.63
C ASP A 79 -6.48 13.02 -0.25
N SER A 80 -7.22 13.75 0.59
CA SER A 80 -7.62 13.32 1.92
C SER A 80 -8.60 12.13 1.95
N THR A 81 -9.15 11.71 0.81
CA THR A 81 -10.11 10.58 0.74
C THR A 81 -9.42 9.21 0.75
N ARG A 82 -8.09 9.17 0.63
CA ARG A 82 -7.27 7.94 0.57
C ARG A 82 -6.91 7.35 1.93
N GLY A 83 -7.51 7.86 3.00
CA GLY A 83 -7.38 7.28 4.32
C GLY A 83 -7.96 5.85 4.40
N LEU A 84 -7.53 5.10 5.41
CA LEU A 84 -8.13 3.83 5.75
C LEU A 84 -9.57 4.08 6.25
N PRO A 85 -10.55 3.25 5.83
CA PRO A 85 -11.91 3.38 6.33
C PRO A 85 -11.97 3.31 7.86
N ASP A 86 -12.76 4.17 8.48
CA ASP A 86 -12.92 4.27 9.93
C ASP A 86 -11.62 4.57 10.71
N PHE A 87 -10.59 5.13 10.06
CA PHE A 87 -9.37 5.60 10.74
C PHE A 87 -9.39 7.12 10.89
N ASP A 88 -9.37 7.55 12.14
CA ASP A 88 -9.00 8.91 12.52
C ASP A 88 -7.50 9.00 12.80
N ARG A 89 -7.03 10.21 13.13
CA ARG A 89 -5.64 10.47 13.52
C ARG A 89 -5.14 9.49 14.59
N ASP A 90 -5.95 9.26 15.62
CA ASP A 90 -5.54 8.48 16.80
C ASP A 90 -5.41 7.00 16.46
N ARG A 91 -6.27 6.46 15.58
CA ARG A 91 -6.12 5.09 15.06
C ARG A 91 -4.89 4.90 14.20
N TYR A 92 -4.47 5.91 13.44
CA TYR A 92 -3.19 5.87 12.74
C TYR A 92 -2.00 5.84 13.69
N VAL A 93 -2.01 6.65 14.75
CA VAL A 93 -0.98 6.60 15.80
C VAL A 93 -0.96 5.21 16.45
N LEU A 94 -2.15 4.69 16.82
CA LEU A 94 -2.28 3.36 17.42
C LEU A 94 -1.78 2.24 16.50
N LEU A 95 -2.03 2.32 15.19
CA LEU A 95 -1.50 1.38 14.21
C LEU A 95 0.03 1.41 14.16
N CYS A 96 0.64 2.59 14.12
CA CYS A 96 2.09 2.73 14.15
C CYS A 96 2.71 2.15 15.43
N LEU A 97 2.10 2.43 16.58
CA LEU A 97 2.52 1.86 17.87
C LEU A 97 2.34 0.34 17.90
N ALA A 98 1.23 -0.19 17.39
CA ALA A 98 0.99 -1.62 17.32
C ALA A 98 2.05 -2.31 16.46
N CYS A 99 2.38 -1.75 15.30
CA CYS A 99 3.47 -2.25 14.46
C CYS A 99 4.81 -2.25 15.20
N ALA A 100 5.14 -1.17 15.92
CA ALA A 100 6.38 -1.07 16.69
C ALA A 100 6.45 -2.10 17.85
N VAL A 101 5.34 -2.29 18.57
CA VAL A 101 5.22 -3.29 19.64
C VAL A 101 5.34 -4.72 19.08
N LEU A 102 4.66 -5.01 17.96
CA LEU A 102 4.65 -6.33 17.33
C LEU A 102 6.02 -6.72 16.76
N GLU A 103 6.80 -5.77 16.26
CA GLU A 103 8.17 -6.03 15.79
C GLU A 103 9.07 -6.58 16.91
N ARG A 104 8.80 -6.17 18.15
CA ARG A 104 9.51 -6.61 19.36
C ARG A 104 8.80 -7.75 20.11
N ALA A 105 7.59 -8.12 19.70
CA ALA A 105 6.80 -9.16 20.34
C ALA A 105 7.30 -10.56 20.00
N GLU A 106 6.89 -11.58 20.76
CA GLU A 106 7.20 -12.99 20.45
C GLU A 106 6.46 -13.46 19.17
N SER A 107 6.58 -14.74 18.81
CA SER A 107 5.85 -15.29 17.66
C SER A 107 4.34 -15.31 17.87
N GLN A 108 3.90 -15.26 19.14
CA GLN A 108 2.50 -15.17 19.53
C GLN A 108 2.30 -14.03 20.52
N ILE A 109 1.11 -13.43 20.51
CA ILE A 109 0.72 -12.39 21.45
C ILE A 109 -0.79 -12.43 21.68
N THR A 110 -1.21 -12.18 22.93
CA THR A 110 -2.64 -11.98 23.19
C THR A 110 -3.04 -10.52 23.00
N LEU A 111 -4.31 -10.27 22.70
CA LEU A 111 -4.82 -8.91 22.54
C LEU A 111 -4.69 -8.10 23.83
N ARG A 112 -4.85 -8.72 24.99
CA ARG A 112 -4.54 -8.10 26.29
C ARG A 112 -3.07 -7.70 26.43
N ALA A 113 -2.14 -8.62 26.16
CA ALA A 113 -0.70 -8.33 26.25
C ALA A 113 -0.25 -7.27 25.25
N LEU A 114 -0.85 -7.23 24.05
CA LEU A 114 -0.66 -6.14 23.10
C LEU A 114 -1.16 -4.81 23.67
N GLY A 115 -2.35 -4.80 24.26
CA GLY A 115 -2.91 -3.62 24.91
C GLY A 115 -2.02 -3.06 26.03
N GLU A 116 -1.51 -3.92 26.91
CA GLU A 116 -0.60 -3.52 28.00
C GLU A 116 0.68 -2.85 27.47
N ARG A 117 1.32 -3.45 26.46
CA ARG A 117 2.52 -2.85 25.83
C ARG A 117 2.21 -1.57 25.07
N LEU A 118 1.01 -1.42 24.54
CA LEU A 118 0.56 -0.20 23.90
C LEU A 118 0.33 0.93 24.91
N LEU A 119 -0.14 0.64 26.12
CA LEU A 119 -0.23 1.64 27.19
C LEU A 119 1.17 2.18 27.55
N GLU A 120 2.16 1.30 27.66
CA GLU A 120 3.55 1.70 27.88
C GLU A 120 4.09 2.57 26.75
N ALA A 121 3.85 2.17 25.49
CA ALA A 121 4.33 2.92 24.32
C ALA A 121 3.60 4.25 24.13
N ALA A 122 2.31 4.32 24.48
CA ALA A 122 1.49 5.54 24.37
C ALA A 122 1.84 6.58 25.44
N ALA A 123 2.49 6.18 26.54
CA ALA A 123 2.93 7.08 27.61
C ALA A 123 4.17 7.93 27.23
N ASP A 124 4.64 7.85 26.00
CA ASP A 124 5.73 8.69 25.50
C ASP A 124 5.38 10.19 25.66
N PRO A 125 6.27 11.00 26.27
CA PRO A 125 6.02 12.41 26.48
C PRO A 125 5.79 13.22 25.19
N GLU A 126 6.44 12.87 24.07
CA GLU A 126 6.27 13.55 22.79
C GLU A 126 4.87 13.28 22.22
N LEU A 127 4.38 12.04 22.33
CA LEU A 127 3.00 11.70 21.92
C LEU A 127 1.96 12.42 22.79
N THR A 128 2.18 12.46 24.10
CA THR A 128 1.33 13.17 25.05
C THR A 128 1.29 14.68 24.74
N ALA A 129 2.44 15.28 24.42
CA ALA A 129 2.53 16.68 24.02
C ALA A 129 1.80 16.97 22.70
N CYS A 130 1.73 16.00 21.79
CA CYS A 130 0.89 16.04 20.59
C CYS A 130 -0.61 15.75 20.85
N GLY A 131 -1.01 15.59 22.11
CA GLY A 131 -2.40 15.36 22.50
C GLY A 131 -2.90 13.95 22.15
N PHE A 132 -2.03 12.96 22.07
CA PHE A 132 -2.43 11.56 21.98
C PHE A 132 -2.54 10.97 23.39
N VAL A 133 -3.69 10.38 23.72
CA VAL A 133 -3.97 9.74 25.01
C VAL A 133 -4.66 8.40 24.74
N PHE A 134 -4.18 7.34 25.41
CA PHE A 134 -4.70 5.99 25.25
C PHE A 134 -4.64 5.26 26.60
N THR A 135 -5.79 4.94 27.19
CA THR A 135 -5.86 4.35 28.55
C THR A 135 -6.48 2.95 28.60
N LEU A 136 -7.16 2.52 27.52
CA LEU A 136 -7.91 1.25 27.43
C LEU A 136 -9.05 1.08 28.46
N GLU A 137 -9.38 2.14 29.21
CA GLU A 137 -10.46 2.14 30.19
C GLU A 137 -11.82 2.10 29.50
N GLY A 138 -11.94 2.79 28.36
CA GLY A 138 -13.18 2.93 27.61
C GLY A 138 -13.44 1.82 26.59
N ALA A 139 -14.71 1.46 26.40
CA ALA A 139 -15.12 0.54 25.32
C ALA A 139 -14.75 1.08 23.93
N ARG A 140 -14.72 2.42 23.76
CA ARG A 140 -14.30 3.07 22.51
C ARG A 140 -12.84 2.74 22.18
N GLU A 141 -11.93 2.84 23.13
CA GLU A 141 -10.50 2.58 22.92
C GLU A 141 -10.26 1.10 22.63
N ARG A 142 -10.92 0.20 23.37
CA ARG A 142 -10.88 -1.24 23.08
C ARG A 142 -11.36 -1.54 21.65
N ARG A 143 -12.44 -0.89 21.18
CA ARG A 143 -12.89 -1.01 19.79
C ARG A 143 -11.89 -0.44 18.79
N SER A 144 -11.21 0.65 19.11
CA SER A 144 -10.13 1.19 18.26
C SER A 144 -8.96 0.22 18.14
N LEU A 145 -8.53 -0.40 19.26
CA LEU A 145 -7.49 -1.43 19.24
C LEU A 145 -7.92 -2.66 18.43
N VAL A 146 -9.17 -3.11 18.60
CA VAL A 146 -9.72 -4.20 17.77
C VAL A 146 -9.77 -3.81 16.29
N GLY A 147 -10.13 -2.57 15.96
CA GLY A 147 -10.10 -2.07 14.58
C GLY A 147 -8.70 -2.14 13.96
N VAL A 148 -7.68 -1.73 14.72
CA VAL A 148 -6.26 -1.86 14.30
C VAL A 148 -5.87 -3.33 14.12
N CYS A 149 -6.26 -4.22 15.04
CA CYS A 149 -5.98 -5.65 14.93
C CYS A 149 -6.67 -6.29 13.72
N ARG A 150 -7.91 -5.87 13.40
CA ARG A 150 -8.64 -6.34 12.21
C ARG A 150 -7.95 -5.93 10.92
N LEU A 151 -7.44 -4.70 10.84
CA LEU A 151 -6.61 -4.28 9.72
C LEU A 151 -5.33 -5.13 9.62
N LEU A 152 -4.66 -5.39 10.74
CA LEU A 152 -3.44 -6.21 10.75
C LEU A 152 -3.70 -7.69 10.41
N LEU A 153 -4.90 -8.21 10.71
CA LEU A 153 -5.37 -9.51 10.24
C LEU A 153 -5.59 -9.51 8.71
N GLU A 154 -6.24 -8.47 8.18
CA GLU A 154 -6.47 -8.30 6.75
C GLU A 154 -5.16 -8.21 5.97
N LEU A 155 -4.17 -7.48 6.50
CA LEU A 155 -2.84 -7.36 5.93
C LEU A 155 -1.98 -8.63 6.13
N GLY A 156 -2.47 -9.61 6.90
CA GLY A 156 -1.78 -10.87 7.23
C GLY A 156 -0.56 -10.71 8.13
N VAL A 157 -0.47 -9.60 8.87
CA VAL A 157 0.53 -9.39 9.93
C VAL A 157 0.16 -10.22 11.16
N LEU A 158 -1.13 -10.29 11.48
CA LEU A 158 -1.65 -11.16 12.52
C LEU A 158 -2.40 -12.33 11.88
N MET A 159 -2.41 -13.47 12.57
CA MET A 159 -3.31 -14.59 12.26
C MET A 159 -3.98 -15.05 13.55
N ARG A 160 -5.31 -15.15 13.54
CA ARG A 160 -6.06 -15.57 14.72
C ARG A 160 -5.84 -17.06 15.00
N VAL A 161 -5.39 -17.37 16.21
CA VAL A 161 -5.19 -18.74 16.69
C VAL A 161 -6.39 -19.19 17.52
N ALA A 162 -6.84 -18.35 18.45
CA ALA A 162 -7.94 -18.65 19.35
C ALA A 162 -8.62 -17.37 19.89
N GLY A 163 -9.87 -17.49 20.30
CA GLY A 163 -10.64 -16.40 20.90
C GLY A 163 -11.41 -15.57 19.87
N ASP A 164 -12.04 -14.51 20.37
CA ASP A 164 -12.87 -13.59 19.58
C ASP A 164 -12.71 -12.14 20.08
N GLU A 165 -12.56 -11.19 19.16
CA GLU A 165 -12.30 -9.80 19.47
C GLU A 165 -13.50 -9.10 20.13
N GLU A 166 -14.73 -9.56 19.89
CA GLU A 166 -15.90 -9.00 20.59
C GLU A 166 -15.86 -9.35 22.08
N GLY A 167 -15.39 -10.55 22.41
CA GLY A 167 -15.11 -10.96 23.79
C GLY A 167 -14.13 -10.02 24.50
N TYR A 168 -13.10 -9.53 23.81
CA TYR A 168 -12.17 -8.55 24.37
C TYR A 168 -12.83 -7.19 24.63
N VAL A 169 -13.64 -6.69 23.69
CA VAL A 169 -14.36 -5.40 23.86
C VAL A 169 -15.30 -5.46 25.07
N ASN A 170 -16.01 -6.59 25.21
CA ASN A 170 -16.96 -6.86 26.28
C ASN A 170 -16.29 -7.34 27.58
N GLN A 171 -14.96 -7.49 27.58
CA GLN A 171 -14.17 -7.97 28.73
C GLN A 171 -14.56 -9.38 29.20
N SER A 172 -15.13 -10.20 28.32
CA SER A 172 -15.51 -11.59 28.59
C SER A 172 -14.49 -12.62 28.09
N GLY A 173 -13.52 -12.20 27.27
CA GLY A 173 -12.50 -13.07 26.71
C GLY A 173 -11.26 -12.33 26.23
N ASP A 174 -10.29 -13.07 25.71
CA ASP A 174 -9.06 -12.56 25.09
C ASP A 174 -8.82 -13.32 23.77
N VAL A 175 -7.96 -12.78 22.92
CA VAL A 175 -7.65 -13.33 21.59
C VAL A 175 -6.17 -13.61 21.50
N LEU A 176 -5.78 -14.78 21.00
CA LEU A 176 -4.40 -15.16 20.72
C LEU A 176 -4.12 -15.03 19.22
N TYR A 177 -3.04 -14.34 18.88
CA TYR A 177 -2.57 -14.19 17.51
C TYR A 177 -1.18 -14.80 17.33
N ASP A 178 -0.94 -15.40 16.16
CA ASP A 178 0.39 -15.55 15.59
C ASP A 178 0.82 -14.23 14.93
N VAL A 179 2.10 -13.87 15.05
CA VAL A 179 2.69 -12.64 14.51
C VAL A 179 3.62 -12.95 13.33
N HIS A 180 3.22 -12.54 12.13
CA HIS A 180 3.98 -12.69 10.91
C HIS A 180 4.94 -11.52 10.68
N ARG A 181 6.07 -11.49 11.41
CA ARG A 181 7.05 -10.39 11.35
C ARG A 181 7.62 -10.13 9.94
N ARG A 182 7.72 -11.16 9.09
CA ARG A 182 8.14 -10.98 7.69
C ARG A 182 7.16 -10.14 6.87
N VAL A 183 5.86 -10.24 7.15
CA VAL A 183 4.83 -9.42 6.51
C VAL A 183 4.83 -8.02 7.12
N LEU A 184 4.98 -7.92 8.45
CA LEU A 184 5.11 -6.64 9.17
C LEU A 184 6.23 -5.77 8.59
N ALA A 185 7.41 -6.36 8.36
CA ALA A 185 8.57 -5.67 7.77
C ALA A 185 8.32 -5.13 6.35
N ARG A 186 7.23 -5.54 5.68
CA ARG A 186 6.84 -5.08 4.32
C ARG A 186 5.83 -3.95 4.32
N LEU A 187 5.26 -3.58 5.48
CA LEU A 187 4.30 -2.49 5.57
C LEU A 187 4.91 -1.13 5.19
N PRO A 188 6.08 -0.72 5.73
CA PRO A 188 6.67 0.57 5.38
C PRO A 188 7.01 0.63 3.88
N ALA A 189 6.50 1.66 3.20
CA ALA A 189 6.71 1.86 1.76
C ALA A 189 7.47 3.14 1.41
N GLY A 190 7.89 3.91 2.42
CA GLY A 190 8.70 5.12 2.22
C GLY A 190 10.03 4.79 1.56
N THR A 191 10.51 5.67 0.69
CA THR A 191 11.83 5.54 0.04
C THR A 191 12.97 5.69 1.05
N ARG A 192 12.72 6.50 2.09
CA ARG A 192 13.61 6.72 3.24
C ARG A 192 12.90 6.30 4.53
N GLY A 193 13.66 5.75 5.47
CA GLY A 193 13.13 5.37 6.78
C GLY A 193 12.72 6.60 7.59
N ALA A 194 11.58 6.53 8.29
CA ALA A 194 11.08 7.64 9.11
C ALA A 194 12.11 8.11 10.16
N SER A 195 12.85 7.17 10.78
CA SER A 195 13.93 7.50 11.73
C SER A 195 15.06 8.29 11.08
N LEU A 196 15.43 7.98 9.83
CA LEU A 196 16.46 8.74 9.12
C LEU A 196 16.00 10.18 8.87
N ILE A 197 14.75 10.37 8.45
CA ILE A 197 14.17 11.69 8.22
C ILE A 197 14.15 12.48 9.53
N ALA A 198 13.67 11.87 10.63
CA ALA A 198 13.65 12.51 11.94
C ALA A 198 15.04 12.94 12.42
N MET A 199 16.07 12.14 12.16
CA MET A 199 17.46 12.46 12.54
C MET A 199 18.11 13.54 11.67
N THR A 200 17.81 13.57 10.37
CA THR A 200 18.50 14.42 9.40
C THR A 200 17.76 15.71 9.08
N HIS A 201 16.45 15.75 9.32
CA HIS A 201 15.54 16.84 8.96
C HIS A 201 14.49 17.04 10.07
N GLY A 202 14.94 17.12 11.33
CA GLY A 202 14.05 17.24 12.49
C GLY A 202 13.21 18.53 12.52
N ASP A 203 13.69 19.56 11.82
CA ASP A 203 13.06 20.87 11.63
C ASP A 203 11.95 20.87 10.57
N PHE A 204 11.82 19.81 9.78
CA PHE A 204 10.75 19.73 8.77
C PHE A 204 9.37 19.75 9.42
N ASP A 205 8.48 20.56 8.84
CA ASP A 205 7.06 20.52 9.12
C ASP A 205 6.41 19.26 8.54
N PHE A 206 5.09 19.13 8.70
CA PHE A 206 4.36 17.96 8.20
C PHE A 206 4.56 17.73 6.70
N ASN A 207 4.47 18.80 5.89
CA ASN A 207 4.59 18.71 4.44
C ASN A 207 6.01 18.33 4.02
N GLY A 208 7.03 18.90 4.66
CA GLY A 208 8.43 18.55 4.42
C GLY A 208 8.73 17.09 4.77
N ARG A 209 8.23 16.59 5.90
CA ARG A 209 8.37 15.17 6.29
C ARG A 209 7.68 14.24 5.30
N LEU A 210 6.48 14.59 4.86
CA LEU A 210 5.72 13.83 3.87
C LEU A 210 6.43 13.79 2.51
N ALA A 211 6.93 14.94 2.04
CA ALA A 211 7.74 15.02 0.83
C ALA A 211 9.01 14.17 0.95
N ALA A 212 9.72 14.22 2.09
CA ALA A 212 10.93 13.44 2.33
C ALA A 212 10.69 11.91 2.35
N LEU A 213 9.52 11.46 2.83
CA LEU A 213 9.13 10.05 2.81
C LEU A 213 8.91 9.50 1.39
N LEU A 214 8.53 10.37 0.46
CA LEU A 214 8.23 10.04 -0.94
C LEU A 214 9.34 10.44 -1.91
N ASP A 215 10.36 11.15 -1.44
CA ASP A 215 11.44 11.67 -2.28
C ASP A 215 12.18 10.54 -3.00
N GLU A 216 12.22 10.63 -4.32
CA GLU A 216 12.80 9.63 -5.21
C GLU A 216 14.04 10.18 -5.88
N TYR A 217 15.07 9.34 -6.02
CA TYR A 217 16.20 9.69 -6.86
C TYR A 217 15.77 9.73 -8.33
N VAL A 218 15.87 10.91 -8.93
CA VAL A 218 15.72 11.13 -10.37
C VAL A 218 17.10 11.42 -10.95
N PRO A 219 17.60 10.62 -11.92
CA PRO A 219 18.87 10.92 -12.56
C PRO A 219 18.84 12.29 -13.24
N ASP A 220 19.89 13.08 -13.05
CA ASP A 220 20.04 14.41 -13.67
C ASP A 220 20.43 14.30 -15.15
N SER A 221 19.48 13.79 -15.93
CA SER A 221 19.57 13.63 -17.39
C SER A 221 18.19 13.91 -18.00
N PRO A 222 18.12 14.39 -19.26
CA PRO A 222 16.84 14.54 -19.96
C PRO A 222 16.03 13.24 -20.04
N GLU A 223 16.69 12.10 -20.18
CA GLU A 223 16.09 10.77 -20.19
C GLU A 223 15.51 10.41 -18.82
N GLY A 224 16.26 10.65 -17.74
CA GLY A 224 15.82 10.40 -16.36
C GLY A 224 14.60 11.22 -15.97
N ARG A 225 14.60 12.52 -16.29
CA ARG A 225 13.45 13.41 -16.04
C ARG A 225 12.20 12.98 -16.81
N ARG A 226 12.34 12.65 -18.11
CA ARG A 226 11.22 12.13 -18.92
C ARG A 226 10.68 10.80 -18.37
N MET A 227 11.55 9.93 -17.87
CA MET A 227 11.15 8.67 -17.26
C MET A 227 10.33 8.91 -15.98
N ALA A 228 10.82 9.78 -15.09
CA ALA A 228 10.14 10.15 -13.85
C ALA A 228 8.75 10.77 -14.13
N LEU A 229 8.67 11.65 -15.14
CA LEU A 229 7.41 12.25 -15.58
C LEU A 229 6.41 11.21 -16.07
N ARG A 230 6.86 10.27 -16.92
CA ARG A 230 6.03 9.16 -17.40
C ARG A 230 5.53 8.28 -16.25
N HIS A 231 6.42 7.93 -15.31
CA HIS A 231 6.06 7.16 -14.13
C HIS A 231 5.00 7.88 -13.30
N ARG A 232 5.19 9.17 -13.01
CA ARG A 232 4.23 9.97 -12.25
C ARG A 232 2.85 10.01 -12.91
N LEU A 233 2.79 10.26 -14.22
CA LEU A 233 1.53 10.23 -14.97
C LEU A 233 0.89 8.83 -14.99
N ALA A 234 1.67 7.77 -15.21
CA ALA A 234 1.15 6.41 -15.19
C ALA A 234 0.57 6.02 -13.82
N ARG A 235 1.21 6.45 -12.72
CA ARG A 235 0.70 6.24 -11.36
C ARG A 235 -0.65 6.93 -11.17
N ARG A 236 -0.78 8.21 -11.56
CA ARG A 236 -2.06 8.94 -11.51
C ARG A 236 -3.14 8.23 -12.30
N LEU A 237 -2.86 7.85 -13.55
CA LEU A 237 -3.83 7.17 -14.41
C LEU A 237 -4.26 5.78 -13.91
N LEU A 238 -3.48 5.14 -13.02
CA LEU A 238 -3.81 3.85 -12.43
C LEU A 238 -4.49 3.98 -11.06
N ASP A 239 -4.19 5.05 -10.32
CA ASP A 239 -4.65 5.25 -8.95
C ASP A 239 -5.82 6.24 -8.84
N ASP A 240 -5.98 7.12 -9.82
CA ASP A 240 -7.01 8.16 -9.88
C ASP A 240 -8.05 7.74 -10.93
N PRO A 241 -9.35 7.85 -10.64
CA PRO A 241 -10.40 7.53 -11.61
C PRO A 241 -10.46 8.52 -12.77
N VAL A 242 -9.99 9.76 -12.56
CA VAL A 242 -9.94 10.84 -13.56
C VAL A 242 -8.69 11.67 -13.30
N VAL A 243 -7.99 12.06 -14.37
CA VAL A 243 -6.88 13.01 -14.32
C VAL A 243 -7.22 14.25 -15.15
N TYR A 244 -7.57 15.34 -14.46
CA TYR A 244 -7.83 16.62 -15.12
C TYR A 244 -6.54 17.30 -15.58
N HIS A 245 -6.60 17.98 -16.72
CA HIS A 245 -5.47 18.75 -17.23
C HIS A 245 -5.07 19.93 -16.33
N ASP A 246 -6.01 20.47 -15.57
CA ASP A 246 -5.79 21.61 -14.68
C ASP A 246 -5.02 21.20 -13.39
N ASP A 247 -5.05 19.91 -13.05
CA ASP A 247 -4.30 19.35 -11.91
C ASP A 247 -2.86 18.95 -12.28
N LEU A 248 -2.45 19.19 -13.54
CA LEU A 248 -1.12 18.85 -14.05
C LEU A 248 -0.24 20.09 -14.11
N THR A 249 1.03 19.93 -13.76
CA THR A 249 2.05 20.94 -14.05
C THR A 249 2.16 21.17 -15.56
N PRO A 250 2.67 22.33 -16.01
CA PRO A 250 2.82 22.62 -17.44
C PRO A 250 3.61 21.55 -18.21
N GLU A 251 4.66 21.01 -17.59
CA GLU A 251 5.49 19.94 -18.15
C GLU A 251 4.73 18.60 -18.25
N GLU A 252 4.00 18.21 -17.21
CA GLU A 252 3.13 17.03 -17.23
C GLU A 252 2.05 17.13 -18.31
N ARG A 253 1.43 18.31 -18.44
CA ARG A 253 0.37 18.55 -19.43
C ARG A 253 0.91 18.45 -20.85
N GLU A 254 2.07 19.06 -21.14
CA GLU A 254 2.71 18.98 -22.45
C GLU A 254 3.07 17.52 -22.82
N TYR A 255 3.63 16.79 -21.86
CA TYR A 255 3.94 15.38 -22.05
C TYR A 255 2.68 14.54 -22.28
N LEU A 256 1.65 14.72 -21.46
CA LEU A 256 0.41 13.96 -21.59
C LEU A 256 -0.27 14.26 -22.94
N VAL A 257 -0.35 15.51 -23.38
CA VAL A 257 -0.96 15.84 -24.68
C VAL A 257 -0.23 15.14 -25.84
N SER A 258 1.10 15.07 -25.80
CA SER A 258 1.89 14.41 -26.84
C SER A 258 1.89 12.88 -26.75
N GLN A 259 1.74 12.29 -25.56
CA GLN A 259 1.86 10.85 -25.30
C GLN A 259 0.56 10.17 -24.84
N ARG A 260 -0.58 10.88 -24.78
CA ARG A 260 -1.85 10.37 -24.22
C ARG A 260 -2.30 9.07 -24.85
N GLY A 261 -2.28 8.97 -26.18
CA GLY A 261 -2.71 7.76 -26.89
C GLY A 261 -1.86 6.54 -26.55
N PRO A 262 -0.53 6.60 -26.78
CA PRO A 262 0.36 5.49 -26.43
C PRO A 262 0.35 5.11 -24.94
N LEU A 263 0.34 6.10 -24.04
CA LEU A 263 0.31 5.85 -22.60
C LEU A 263 -1.00 5.17 -22.18
N ALA A 264 -2.14 5.76 -22.55
CA ALA A 264 -3.45 5.21 -22.23
C ALA A 264 -3.65 3.81 -22.81
N HIS A 265 -3.23 3.58 -24.06
CA HIS A 265 -3.33 2.27 -24.69
C HIS A 265 -2.52 1.20 -23.95
N ARG A 266 -1.28 1.50 -23.56
CA ARG A 266 -0.45 0.53 -22.80
C ARG A 266 -1.04 0.20 -21.43
N LEU A 267 -1.56 1.19 -20.73
CA LEU A 267 -2.18 0.98 -19.42
C LEU A 267 -3.49 0.19 -19.57
N ALA A 268 -4.37 0.61 -20.47
CA ALA A 268 -5.63 -0.06 -20.80
C ALA A 268 -5.42 -1.52 -21.23
N GLN A 269 -4.41 -1.80 -22.06
CA GLN A 269 -4.10 -3.16 -22.50
C GLN A 269 -3.72 -4.08 -21.33
N ALA A 270 -2.97 -3.56 -20.36
CA ALA A 270 -2.49 -4.37 -19.23
C ALA A 270 -3.52 -4.50 -18.11
N THR A 271 -4.34 -3.47 -17.92
CA THR A 271 -5.39 -3.45 -16.90
C THR A 271 -6.72 -3.93 -17.42
N GLY A 272 -6.91 -4.15 -18.72
CA GLY A 272 -8.22 -4.44 -19.31
C GLY A 272 -9.27 -3.35 -19.10
N LEU A 273 -8.85 -2.14 -18.69
CA LEU A 273 -9.73 -0.98 -18.51
C LEU A 273 -9.85 -0.20 -19.81
N THR A 274 -10.90 0.61 -19.94
CA THR A 274 -11.09 1.51 -21.08
C THR A 274 -10.67 2.91 -20.67
N ALA A 275 -9.75 3.51 -21.43
CA ALA A 275 -9.38 4.91 -21.24
C ALA A 275 -10.35 5.83 -22.00
N GLU A 276 -10.92 6.82 -21.30
CA GLU A 276 -11.81 7.82 -21.90
C GLU A 276 -11.08 9.13 -22.15
N LEU A 277 -10.78 9.42 -23.41
CA LEU A 277 -10.12 10.66 -23.80
C LEU A 277 -11.13 11.81 -23.90
N ARG A 278 -11.05 12.77 -22.98
CA ARG A 278 -11.92 13.96 -22.95
C ARG A 278 -11.13 15.24 -23.21
N ALA A 279 -11.83 16.38 -23.30
CA ALA A 279 -11.19 17.68 -23.52
C ALA A 279 -10.57 18.22 -22.23
N GLU A 280 -11.19 17.88 -21.10
CA GLU A 280 -10.85 18.26 -19.74
C GLU A 280 -9.80 17.34 -19.09
N GLY A 281 -9.63 16.11 -19.59
CA GLY A 281 -8.78 15.11 -18.96
C GLY A 281 -8.85 13.73 -19.58
N LEU A 282 -8.32 12.74 -18.86
CA LEU A 282 -8.31 11.32 -19.20
C LEU A 282 -8.85 10.47 -18.05
#